data_AF-E2NE70-F1
#
_entry.id   AF-E2NE70-F1
#
_cell.length_a   1.000
_cell.length_b   1.000
_cell.length_c   1.000
_cell.angle_alpha   90.00
_cell.angle_beta   90.00
_cell.angle_gamma   90.00
#
_symmetry.space_group_name_H-M   'P 1'
#
loop_
_entity.id
_entity.type
_entity.pdbx_description
1 polymer ?
#
loop_
_entity_poly.entity_id
_entity_poly.type
_entity_poly.pdbx_seq_one_letter_code
_entity_poly.pdbx_strand_id
1 'polypeptide(L)'
;MKKVKSTLSVGKRIILLSLCMTMFSVAGFSQGTKGKKVKGAPVFLQAVYQGNDQVYNENPLQAGEFYNPILQGCYPDPSITRKGDDYFLVCSSFAMFPGVPIFHSKDLVNWTQIGHVLDRTSQLKVHDTGISAGVYAPVIKYNPNNDTFYMITTQFAGDSGISL
;
A
#
# COMPACT_ATOMS: atom_id res chain seq x y z
N MET A 1 51.84 -51.80 -0.84
CA MET A 1 51.17 -50.49 -0.63
C MET A 1 50.31 -50.59 0.63
N LYS A 2 50.71 -49.94 1.74
CA LYS A 2 50.02 -50.03 3.05
C LYS A 2 48.85 -49.04 3.10
N LYS A 3 47.61 -49.52 3.33
CA LYS A 3 46.43 -48.67 3.61
C LYS A 3 46.57 -48.07 5.01
N VAL A 4 46.72 -46.75 5.11
CA VAL A 4 46.64 -46.01 6.38
C VAL A 4 45.16 -45.84 6.73
N LYS A 5 44.70 -46.47 7.81
CA LYS A 5 43.37 -46.22 8.39
C LYS A 5 43.50 -45.07 9.40
N SER A 6 42.99 -43.89 9.08
CA SER A 6 42.95 -42.77 10.02
C SER A 6 41.70 -42.88 10.91
N THR A 7 41.84 -43.51 12.07
CA THR A 7 40.79 -43.52 13.11
C THR A 7 41.01 -42.38 14.10
N LEU A 8 40.35 -41.24 13.88
CA LEU A 8 40.26 -40.18 14.89
C LEU A 8 39.44 -40.65 16.09
N SER A 9 40.03 -40.54 17.29
CA SER A 9 39.39 -40.77 18.60
C SER A 9 38.11 -39.93 18.77
N VAL A 10 37.11 -40.49 19.46
CA VAL A 10 35.78 -39.90 19.70
C VAL A 10 35.88 -38.47 20.27
N GLY A 11 36.83 -38.20 21.17
CA GLY A 11 37.04 -36.85 21.72
C GLY A 11 37.49 -35.83 20.67
N LYS A 12 38.31 -36.23 19.69
CA LYS A 12 38.70 -35.35 18.57
C LYS A 12 37.56 -35.12 17.57
N ARG A 13 36.60 -36.06 17.47
CA ARG A 13 35.39 -35.87 16.64
C ARG A 13 34.39 -34.91 17.29
N ILE A 14 34.25 -34.96 18.62
CA ILE A 14 33.38 -34.04 19.37
C ILE A 14 33.93 -32.61 19.31
N ILE A 15 35.25 -32.43 19.48
CA ILE A 15 35.90 -31.11 19.33
C ILE A 15 35.76 -30.59 17.88
N LEU A 16 35.94 -31.45 16.87
CA LEU A 16 35.81 -31.06 15.47
C LEU A 16 34.36 -30.73 15.07
N LEU A 17 33.36 -31.45 15.60
CA LEU A 17 31.94 -31.12 15.41
C LEU A 17 31.55 -29.83 16.12
N SER A 18 32.02 -29.62 17.36
CA SER A 18 31.74 -28.42 18.12
C SER A 18 32.36 -27.17 17.46
N LEU A 19 33.58 -27.31 16.92
CA LEU A 19 34.25 -26.26 16.14
C LEU A 19 33.53 -25.95 14.81
N CYS A 20 33.00 -26.96 14.12
CA CYS A 20 32.18 -26.79 12.92
C CYS A 20 30.82 -26.13 13.21
N MET A 21 30.17 -26.44 14.34
CA MET A 21 28.90 -25.82 14.72
C MET A 21 29.06 -24.36 15.14
N THR A 22 30.17 -24.01 15.80
CA THR A 22 30.50 -22.60 16.11
C THR A 22 30.89 -21.80 14.86
N MET A 23 31.57 -22.41 13.89
CA MET A 23 31.86 -21.77 12.59
C MET A 23 30.61 -21.53 11.74
N PHE A 24 29.59 -22.39 11.86
CA PHE A 24 28.30 -22.18 11.19
C PHE A 24 27.44 -21.09 11.83
N SER A 25 27.66 -20.78 13.11
CA SER A 25 26.88 -19.78 13.85
C SER A 25 27.35 -18.34 13.62
N VAL A 26 28.59 -18.13 13.13
CA VAL A 26 29.13 -16.79 12.83
C VAL A 26 28.99 -16.42 11.34
N ALA A 27 28.65 -17.39 10.47
CA ALA A 27 28.42 -17.16 9.04
C ALA A 27 26.93 -16.94 8.67
N GLY A 28 26.03 -16.99 9.65
CA GLY A 28 24.58 -16.78 9.45
C GLY A 28 24.19 -15.32 9.71
N PHE A 29 23.65 -14.66 8.69
CA PHE A 29 23.04 -13.31 8.71
C PHE A 29 23.97 -12.10 8.80
N SER A 30 24.78 -11.90 7.76
CA SER A 30 25.05 -10.54 7.27
C SER A 30 25.24 -10.52 5.76
N GLN A 31 24.19 -10.94 5.03
CA GLN A 31 23.93 -10.35 3.73
C GLN A 31 22.79 -9.35 3.90
N GLY A 32 23.13 -8.18 4.46
CA GLY A 32 22.52 -6.98 3.93
C GLY A 32 22.80 -7.00 2.44
N THR A 33 21.78 -7.24 1.64
CA THR A 33 21.82 -7.09 0.19
C THR A 33 22.14 -5.62 -0.07
N LYS A 34 23.42 -5.25 -0.06
CA LYS A 34 23.89 -4.06 -0.73
C LYS A 34 23.65 -4.33 -2.21
N GLY A 35 22.41 -4.11 -2.66
CA GLY A 35 22.03 -4.19 -4.05
C GLY A 35 23.06 -3.39 -4.83
N LYS A 36 23.73 -4.04 -5.80
CA LYS A 36 24.63 -3.35 -6.71
C LYS A 36 23.86 -2.16 -7.26
N LYS A 37 24.32 -0.93 -6.99
CA LYS A 37 23.77 0.27 -7.65
C LYS A 37 23.96 0.05 -9.15
N VAL A 38 22.87 -0.27 -9.85
CA VAL A 38 22.88 -0.45 -11.30
C VAL A 38 23.22 0.91 -11.90
N LYS A 39 24.40 1.01 -12.51
CA LYS A 39 24.86 2.23 -13.17
C LYS A 39 23.93 2.49 -14.35
N GLY A 40 23.25 3.64 -14.37
CA GLY A 40 22.23 3.94 -15.37
C GLY A 40 20.87 3.30 -15.11
N ALA A 41 20.56 2.90 -13.87
CA ALA A 41 19.19 2.58 -13.51
C ALA A 41 18.29 3.76 -13.89
N PRO A 42 17.19 3.53 -14.62
CA PRO A 42 16.28 4.61 -14.96
C PRO A 42 15.72 5.20 -13.66
N VAL A 43 15.97 6.49 -13.45
CA VAL A 43 15.38 7.27 -12.37
C VAL A 43 14.23 8.04 -12.98
N PHE A 44 13.01 7.63 -12.70
CA PHE A 44 11.82 8.39 -13.03
C PHE A 44 11.52 9.32 -11.85
N LEU A 45 11.40 10.62 -12.12
CA LEU A 45 11.03 11.61 -11.10
C LEU A 45 9.53 11.93 -11.13
N GLN A 46 8.89 11.73 -12.28
CA GLN A 46 7.49 12.05 -12.51
C GLN A 46 6.91 11.11 -13.55
N ALA A 47 5.67 10.70 -13.32
CA ALA A 47 4.81 10.08 -14.33
C ALA A 47 3.57 10.95 -14.48
N VAL A 48 3.13 11.19 -15.71
CA VAL A 48 1.87 11.86 -16.01
C VAL A 48 1.04 10.91 -16.86
N TYR A 49 -0.11 10.51 -16.34
CA TYR A 49 -1.09 9.73 -17.08
C TYR A 49 -2.09 10.67 -17.75
N GLN A 50 -2.31 10.50 -19.06
CA GLN A 50 -3.18 11.37 -19.87
C GLN A 50 -4.53 10.74 -20.24
N GLY A 51 -4.78 9.47 -19.88
CA GLY A 51 -6.06 8.81 -20.17
C GLY A 51 -6.27 8.40 -21.63
N ASN A 52 -5.27 8.54 -22.52
CA ASN A 52 -5.39 8.16 -23.94
C ASN A 52 -4.88 6.73 -24.19
N ASP A 53 -5.41 5.76 -23.45
CA ASP A 53 -5.05 4.36 -23.64
C ASP A 53 -5.73 3.80 -24.90
N GLN A 54 -5.04 2.89 -25.60
CA GLN A 54 -5.50 2.26 -26.83
C GLN A 54 -6.88 1.59 -26.68
N VAL A 55 -7.20 1.06 -25.49
CA VAL A 55 -8.47 0.39 -25.19
C VAL A 55 -9.69 1.29 -25.45
N TYR A 56 -9.59 2.60 -25.20
CA TYR A 56 -10.72 3.53 -25.43
C TYR A 56 -10.93 3.81 -26.92
N ASN A 57 -9.85 3.78 -27.71
CA ASN A 57 -9.93 3.93 -29.16
C ASN A 57 -10.53 2.69 -29.84
N GLU A 58 -10.23 1.50 -29.31
CA GLU A 58 -10.73 0.23 -29.84
C GLU A 58 -12.17 -0.08 -29.41
N ASN A 59 -12.65 0.53 -28.33
CA ASN A 59 -13.97 0.25 -27.74
C ASN A 59 -14.76 1.55 -27.52
N PRO A 60 -15.18 2.27 -28.58
CA PRO A 60 -15.91 3.53 -28.41
C PRO A 60 -17.28 3.31 -27.75
N LEU A 61 -17.65 4.20 -26.82
CA LEU A 61 -18.96 4.16 -26.16
C LEU A 61 -20.09 4.55 -27.11
N GLN A 62 -21.21 3.86 -26.98
CA GLN A 62 -22.49 4.27 -27.54
C GLN A 62 -23.25 5.19 -26.55
N ALA A 63 -24.34 5.80 -27.02
CA ALA A 63 -25.16 6.65 -26.17
C ALA A 63 -25.73 5.86 -24.98
N GLY A 64 -25.47 6.35 -23.76
CA GLY A 64 -25.91 5.71 -22.51
C GLY A 64 -24.95 4.66 -21.95
N GLU A 65 -23.82 4.41 -22.62
CA GLU A 65 -22.76 3.54 -22.11
C GLU A 65 -21.70 4.32 -21.30
N PHE A 66 -20.94 3.60 -20.50
CA PHE A 66 -19.80 4.12 -19.74
C PHE A 66 -18.71 3.07 -19.60
N TYR A 67 -17.48 3.50 -19.34
CA TYR A 67 -16.37 2.59 -19.08
C TYR A 67 -16.31 2.19 -17.60
N ASN A 68 -16.01 0.90 -17.37
CA ASN A 68 -15.64 0.38 -16.06
C ASN A 68 -14.12 0.10 -16.07
N PRO A 69 -13.34 0.50 -15.05
CA PRO A 69 -13.74 1.14 -13.79
C PRO A 69 -14.15 2.62 -13.91
N ILE A 70 -15.18 3.02 -13.16
CA ILE A 70 -15.63 4.42 -13.03
C ILE A 70 -14.59 5.32 -12.32
N LEU A 71 -13.67 4.71 -11.55
CA LEU A 71 -12.50 5.35 -10.97
C LEU A 71 -11.26 4.54 -11.32
N GLN A 72 -10.43 5.05 -12.22
CA GLN A 72 -9.21 4.39 -12.68
C GLN A 72 -8.03 4.69 -11.77
N GLY A 73 -7.13 3.72 -11.59
CA GLY A 73 -5.98 3.85 -10.70
C GLY A 73 -6.20 3.14 -9.36
N CYS A 74 -5.56 3.64 -8.31
CA CYS A 74 -5.59 3.02 -6.98
C CYS A 74 -6.68 3.67 -6.11
N TYR A 75 -7.94 3.23 -6.31
CA TYR A 75 -9.09 3.69 -5.54
C TYR A 75 -9.88 2.49 -4.94
N PRO A 76 -9.31 1.81 -3.93
CA PRO A 76 -9.92 0.64 -3.32
C PRO A 76 -11.00 1.01 -2.30
N ASP A 77 -11.79 0.01 -1.92
CA ASP A 77 -12.79 0.07 -0.85
C ASP A 77 -13.78 1.25 -0.98
N PRO A 78 -14.46 1.42 -2.14
CA PRO A 78 -15.35 2.56 -2.35
C PRO A 78 -16.53 2.52 -1.37
N SER A 79 -16.74 3.62 -0.65
CA SER A 79 -17.94 3.87 0.14
C SER A 79 -18.67 5.10 -0.38
N ILE A 80 -19.97 4.95 -0.63
CA ILE A 80 -20.80 5.99 -1.27
C ILE A 80 -21.96 6.44 -0.38
N THR A 81 -22.28 7.73 -0.43
CA THR A 81 -23.49 8.30 0.17
C THR A 81 -24.08 9.38 -0.74
N ARG A 82 -25.30 9.85 -0.44
CA ARG A 82 -26.04 10.84 -1.22
C ARG A 82 -26.55 11.96 -0.30
N LYS A 83 -26.46 13.21 -0.76
CA LYS A 83 -27.10 14.40 -0.16
C LYS A 83 -27.83 15.15 -1.27
N GLY A 84 -29.16 15.21 -1.22
CA GLY A 84 -29.93 15.85 -2.29
C GLY A 84 -29.73 15.12 -3.62
N ASP A 85 -29.25 15.80 -4.65
CA ASP A 85 -28.94 15.21 -5.97
C ASP A 85 -27.44 14.93 -6.17
N ASP A 86 -26.66 15.07 -5.11
CA ASP A 86 -25.21 14.90 -5.13
C ASP A 86 -24.81 13.58 -4.49
N TYR A 87 -23.91 12.87 -5.16
CA TYR A 87 -23.28 11.64 -4.68
C TYR A 87 -21.84 11.91 -4.25
N PHE A 88 -21.45 11.31 -3.13
CA PHE A 88 -20.12 11.41 -2.56
C PHE A 88 -19.54 10.02 -2.37
N LEU A 89 -18.30 9.82 -2.82
CA LEU A 89 -17.60 8.54 -2.71
C LEU A 89 -16.23 8.77 -2.07
N VAL A 90 -15.87 7.89 -1.14
CA VAL A 90 -14.55 7.87 -0.51
C VAL A 90 -13.87 6.52 -0.70
N CYS A 91 -12.54 6.52 -0.77
CA CYS A 91 -11.72 5.31 -0.92
C CYS A 91 -10.66 5.23 0.18
N SER A 92 -10.14 4.03 0.41
CA SER A 92 -8.96 3.86 1.26
C SER A 92 -7.71 4.47 0.62
N SER A 93 -6.71 4.82 1.44
CA SER A 93 -5.48 5.49 0.98
C SER A 93 -4.19 4.89 1.54
N PHE A 94 -4.27 3.91 2.43
CA PHE A 94 -3.12 3.27 3.06
C PHE A 94 -2.14 4.31 3.63
N ALA A 95 -0.87 4.23 3.26
CA ALA A 95 0.20 5.10 3.75
C ALA A 95 0.25 6.47 3.04
N MET A 96 -0.69 6.76 2.14
CA MET A 96 -0.71 8.01 1.39
C MET A 96 -1.29 9.14 2.24
N PHE A 97 -0.63 10.30 2.17
CA PHE A 97 -1.08 11.56 2.76
C PHE A 97 -1.13 12.64 1.67
N PRO A 98 -2.20 13.45 1.56
CA PRO A 98 -3.45 13.41 2.33
C PRO A 98 -4.25 12.10 2.18
N GLY A 99 -5.01 11.72 3.22
CA GLY A 99 -5.71 10.43 3.29
C GLY A 99 -7.21 10.52 2.99
N VAL A 100 -7.80 9.39 2.59
CA VAL A 100 -9.21 9.25 2.23
C VAL A 100 -9.65 10.27 1.17
N PRO A 101 -9.30 10.07 -0.13
CA PRO A 101 -9.77 10.93 -1.20
C PRO A 101 -11.29 10.96 -1.26
N ILE A 102 -11.86 12.12 -1.58
CA ILE A 102 -13.32 12.33 -1.72
C ILE A 102 -13.63 12.70 -3.16
N PHE A 103 -14.62 12.01 -3.72
CA PHE A 103 -15.14 12.25 -5.06
C PHE A 103 -16.59 12.72 -5.00
N HIS A 104 -16.97 13.56 -5.96
CA HIS A 104 -18.33 14.04 -6.15
C HIS A 104 -18.83 13.69 -7.56
N SER A 105 -20.11 13.36 -7.65
CA SER A 105 -20.81 13.09 -8.91
C SER A 105 -22.30 13.46 -8.79
N LYS A 106 -22.95 13.69 -9.93
CA LYS A 106 -24.41 13.85 -10.05
C LYS A 106 -25.07 12.70 -10.82
N ASP A 107 -24.30 11.87 -11.50
CA ASP A 107 -24.79 10.85 -12.43
C ASP A 107 -24.25 9.44 -12.14
N LEU A 108 -23.46 9.27 -11.07
CA LEU A 108 -22.79 8.02 -10.66
C LEU A 108 -21.71 7.50 -11.63
N VAL A 109 -21.47 8.20 -12.73
CA VAL A 109 -20.53 7.79 -13.80
C VAL A 109 -19.33 8.72 -13.82
N ASN A 110 -19.57 10.04 -13.85
CA ASN A 110 -18.54 11.05 -13.94
C ASN A 110 -18.22 11.56 -12.54
N TRP A 111 -17.02 11.25 -12.06
CA TRP A 111 -16.56 11.58 -10.72
C TRP A 111 -15.41 12.57 -10.76
N THR A 112 -15.51 13.64 -9.97
CA THR A 112 -14.42 14.61 -9.78
C THR A 112 -13.89 14.48 -8.37
N GLN A 113 -12.57 14.35 -8.21
CA GLN A 113 -11.96 14.41 -6.89
C GLN A 113 -12.03 15.84 -6.36
N ILE A 114 -12.69 16.02 -5.21
CA ILE A 114 -12.92 17.33 -4.59
C ILE A 114 -12.02 17.59 -3.38
N GLY A 115 -11.20 16.61 -2.99
CA GLY A 115 -10.22 16.75 -1.90
C GLY A 115 -9.96 15.45 -1.18
N HIS A 116 -9.65 15.55 0.12
CA HIS A 116 -9.34 14.46 1.04
C HIS A 116 -9.99 14.73 2.39
N VAL A 117 -10.47 13.69 3.10
CA VAL A 117 -11.08 13.85 4.44
C VAL A 117 -9.99 14.12 5.49
N LEU A 118 -8.83 13.47 5.35
CA LEU A 118 -7.72 13.52 6.30
C LEU A 118 -6.56 14.32 5.69
N ASP A 119 -6.62 15.64 5.79
CA ASP A 119 -5.67 16.57 5.18
C ASP A 119 -4.73 17.25 6.19
N ARG A 120 -4.89 16.97 7.50
CA ARG A 120 -4.03 17.48 8.57
C ARG A 120 -3.18 16.37 9.16
N THR A 121 -1.91 16.67 9.43
CA THR A 121 -0.97 15.77 10.11
C THR A 121 -1.41 15.41 11.54
N SER A 122 -2.22 16.26 12.17
CA SER A 122 -2.82 15.96 13.48
C SER A 122 -3.91 14.89 13.41
N GLN A 123 -4.51 14.65 12.24
CA GLN A 123 -5.55 13.63 12.04
C GLN A 123 -4.96 12.29 11.54
N LEU A 124 -3.88 12.34 10.75
CA LEU A 124 -3.33 11.17 10.09
C LEU A 124 -1.80 11.13 10.21
N LYS A 125 -1.30 10.10 10.88
CA LYS A 125 0.14 9.83 11.08
C LYS A 125 0.52 8.56 10.33
N VAL A 126 1.10 8.70 9.14
CA VAL A 126 1.50 7.56 8.26
C VAL A 126 2.95 7.62 7.76
N HIS A 127 3.71 8.62 8.20
CA HIS A 127 5.08 8.89 7.75
C HIS A 127 6.05 7.69 7.83
N ASP A 128 5.97 6.90 8.92
CA ASP A 128 6.87 5.77 9.17
C ASP A 128 6.19 4.40 8.99
N THR A 129 5.06 4.39 8.31
CA THR A 129 4.24 3.19 8.12
C THR A 129 4.58 2.45 6.82
N GLY A 130 4.47 1.12 6.83
CA GLY A 130 4.63 0.30 5.63
C GLY A 130 3.65 0.70 4.53
N ILE A 131 4.03 0.54 3.26
CA ILE A 131 3.26 1.08 2.11
C ILE A 131 1.80 0.63 2.03
N SER A 132 1.50 -0.59 2.52
CA SER A 132 0.14 -1.16 2.57
C SER A 132 -0.54 -1.03 3.93
N ALA A 133 0.10 -0.39 4.89
CA ALA A 133 -0.48 -0.04 6.19
C ALA A 133 -1.06 1.40 6.12
N GLY A 134 -1.60 1.93 7.21
CA GLY A 134 -2.26 3.25 7.23
C GLY A 134 -3.78 3.14 7.15
N VAL A 135 -4.42 3.91 6.27
CA VAL A 135 -5.90 4.01 6.22
C VAL A 135 -6.53 2.90 5.38
N TYR A 136 -7.36 2.07 6.01
CA TYR A 136 -8.07 0.95 5.38
C TYR A 136 -9.49 1.36 4.98
N ALA A 137 -10.32 0.40 4.58
CA ALA A 137 -11.69 0.59 4.09
C ALA A 137 -12.48 1.63 4.92
N PRO A 138 -12.83 2.78 4.32
CA PRO A 138 -13.69 3.76 4.96
C PRO A 138 -15.17 3.42 4.77
N VAL A 139 -16.02 4.03 5.60
CA VAL A 139 -17.45 4.18 5.35
C VAL A 139 -17.84 5.65 5.47
N ILE A 140 -18.62 6.16 4.53
CA ILE A 140 -19.20 7.51 4.60
C ILE A 140 -20.73 7.46 4.70
N LYS A 141 -21.32 8.31 5.54
CA LYS A 141 -22.76 8.50 5.67
C LYS A 141 -23.11 9.97 5.86
N TYR A 142 -24.13 10.43 5.14
CA TYR A 142 -24.76 11.73 5.39
C TYR A 142 -25.90 11.60 6.39
N ASN A 143 -25.94 12.46 7.41
CA ASN A 143 -27.03 12.58 8.37
C ASN A 143 -27.89 13.81 8.05
N PRO A 144 -29.13 13.63 7.57
CA PRO A 144 -30.00 14.75 7.21
C PRO A 144 -30.50 15.54 8.42
N ASN A 145 -30.42 15.01 9.65
CA ASN A 145 -30.95 15.69 10.84
C ASN A 145 -30.08 16.86 11.30
N ASN A 146 -28.78 16.85 10.98
CA ASN A 146 -27.82 17.87 11.39
C ASN A 146 -26.89 18.32 10.25
N ASP A 147 -27.27 18.03 9.00
CA ASP A 147 -26.52 18.37 7.80
C ASP A 147 -25.02 18.00 7.85
N THR A 148 -24.70 16.82 8.40
CA THR A 148 -23.31 16.40 8.66
C THR A 148 -22.97 15.09 7.98
N PHE A 149 -21.77 15.01 7.40
CA PHE A 149 -21.18 13.76 6.93
C PHE A 149 -20.33 13.13 8.03
N TYR A 150 -20.50 11.83 8.22
CA TYR A 150 -19.68 11.00 9.08
C TYR A 150 -18.85 10.06 8.23
N MET A 151 -17.54 10.02 8.48
CA MET A 151 -16.63 9.07 7.86
C MET A 151 -15.94 8.27 8.97
N ILE A 152 -15.95 6.95 8.85
CA ILE A 152 -15.29 6.04 9.78
C ILE A 152 -14.33 5.17 8.98
N THR A 153 -13.12 4.97 9.48
CA THR A 153 -12.11 4.09 8.89
C THR A 153 -11.25 3.49 9.99
N THR A 154 -10.46 2.48 9.64
CA THR A 154 -9.42 1.92 10.51
C THR A 154 -8.05 2.38 10.03
N GLN A 155 -7.26 2.95 10.94
CA GLN A 155 -5.87 3.27 10.68
C GLN A 155 -4.96 2.23 11.34
N PHE A 156 -4.28 1.43 10.53
CA PHE A 156 -3.20 0.54 10.96
C PHE A 156 -1.86 1.23 10.71
N ALA A 157 -1.46 2.18 11.56
CA ALA A 157 -0.18 2.87 11.43
C ALA A 157 0.64 2.77 12.73
N GLY A 158 1.95 2.60 12.57
CA GLY A 158 2.89 2.29 13.64
C GLY A 158 3.52 3.49 14.31
N ASP A 159 2.88 3.94 15.38
CA ASP A 159 3.49 4.40 16.63
C ASP A 159 2.41 4.21 17.70
N SER A 160 2.77 3.63 18.84
CA SER A 160 1.85 3.16 19.89
C SER A 160 1.13 4.30 20.65
N GLY A 161 0.71 5.36 19.97
CA GLY A 161 0.00 6.50 20.50
C GLY A 161 -1.37 6.61 19.87
N ILE A 162 -2.36 5.95 20.48
CA ILE A 162 -3.77 6.28 20.32
C ILE A 162 -3.90 7.77 20.69
N SER A 163 -4.10 8.65 19.70
CA SER A 163 -4.65 9.98 19.95
C SER A 163 -6.15 9.89 19.67
N LEU A 164 -6.92 9.68 20.73
CA LEU A 164 -8.33 10.04 20.80
C LEU A 164 -8.48 11.57 20.73
#